data_AF-A0AA47P946-F1
#
_entry.id   AF-A0AA47P946-F1
#
_cell.length_a   1.000
_cell.length_b   1.000
_cell.length_c   1.000
_cell.angle_alpha   90.00
_cell.angle_beta   90.00
_cell.angle_gamma   90.00
#
_symmetry.space_group_name_H-M   'P 1'
#
loop_
_entity.id
_entity.type
_entity.pdbx_description
1 polymer ?
#
loop_
_entity_poly.entity_id
_entity_poly.type
_entity_poly.pdbx_seq_one_letter_code
_entity_poly.pdbx_strand_id
1 'polypeptide(L)'
;MQDCGHGKFQWTLFMVLGLALMADGVECFVVAFVLPSAEKDLCLSNAEKGMLGLTVFLGMMVGAFVWGGLADKVGRRRCLIVALAINCVFAFLSSFAQGYGFFLFFRLFSGIGIGGSVPIVYSYFSEFLQMDKRGEHLSWLCMFWMVGGIYASFTAWGIIPRYGWGFSMGSEFQFHSWRVFVLVASLPAVTSLVGLMFMPESPRFLLEVCAALTIHDSHNAKHDEAWMILKQVHDTNWRAKGQPEKVFTVTHIKAPKTAEDEFIEIQSATGTAIQRWTVRSATLCKLVLKNVASLLSAELRFATLFLAIIWFCMAFSYYGLSVWFPDMIKHLQNEEYDARVKVFHRERVERFRFNFSLENQIHKGGEYIRDEFINIEIKSVTFEDSLFEDCYFKDVRSTDTVFKNCTIRSTEFINTDLWEDKFIDCKLENVTWHENKHGCHLDTVEENDVLIYLVSFLGSLAVLPGNIVSALFMEKVGRVKIIGD
;
A
#
# COMPACT_ATOMS: atom_id res chain seq x y z
N MET A 1 -26.03 -17.84 -17.81
CA MET A 1 -25.58 -17.87 -16.40
C MET A 1 -26.61 -18.42 -15.42
N GLN A 2 -27.92 -18.16 -15.59
CA GLN A 2 -28.94 -18.79 -14.74
C GLN A 2 -28.89 -20.33 -14.84
N ASP A 3 -28.79 -20.88 -16.05
CA ASP A 3 -28.70 -22.34 -16.29
C ASP A 3 -27.43 -22.99 -15.69
N CYS A 4 -26.30 -22.28 -15.65
CA CYS A 4 -25.02 -22.78 -15.10
C CYS A 4 -25.08 -23.05 -13.58
N GLY A 5 -26.06 -22.47 -12.88
CA GLY A 5 -26.16 -22.55 -11.43
C GLY A 5 -25.00 -21.87 -10.67
N HIS A 6 -25.16 -21.74 -9.36
CA HIS A 6 -24.06 -21.43 -8.44
C HIS A 6 -23.54 -22.73 -7.80
N GLY A 7 -22.23 -22.94 -7.76
CA GLY A 7 -21.62 -24.16 -7.23
C GLY A 7 -20.11 -24.04 -6.97
N LYS A 8 -19.39 -25.16 -7.12
CA LYS A 8 -17.96 -25.29 -6.78
C LYS A 8 -17.08 -24.33 -7.59
N PHE A 9 -17.41 -24.07 -8.85
CA PHE A 9 -16.62 -23.17 -9.69
C PHE A 9 -16.60 -21.75 -9.12
N GLN A 10 -17.78 -21.19 -8.78
CA GLN A 10 -17.86 -19.83 -8.24
C GLN A 10 -17.17 -19.71 -6.88
N TRP A 11 -17.25 -20.72 -6.01
CA TRP A 11 -16.51 -20.71 -4.74
C TRP A 11 -15.00 -20.79 -4.93
N THR A 12 -14.53 -21.55 -5.91
CA THR A 12 -13.10 -21.62 -6.23
C THR A 12 -12.61 -20.28 -6.79
N LEU A 13 -13.38 -19.69 -7.69
CA LEU A 13 -13.12 -18.36 -8.24
C LEU A 13 -13.12 -17.28 -7.15
N PHE A 14 -14.10 -17.34 -6.23
CA PHE A 14 -14.21 -16.46 -5.07
C PHE A 14 -12.97 -16.53 -4.18
N MET A 15 -12.43 -17.72 -3.91
CA MET A 15 -11.20 -17.85 -3.11
C MET A 15 -9.97 -17.30 -3.85
N VAL A 16 -9.82 -17.58 -5.14
CA VAL A 16 -8.67 -17.08 -5.93
C VAL A 16 -8.69 -15.55 -6.03
N LEU A 17 -9.86 -14.97 -6.32
CA LEU A 17 -10.04 -13.52 -6.39
C LEU A 17 -10.00 -12.85 -5.01
N GLY A 18 -10.47 -13.55 -3.98
CA GLY A 18 -10.35 -13.12 -2.59
C GLY A 18 -8.88 -13.04 -2.17
N LEU A 19 -8.05 -14.02 -2.52
CA LEU A 19 -6.61 -13.97 -2.28
C LEU A 19 -5.92 -12.81 -3.02
N ALA A 20 -6.37 -12.49 -4.23
CA ALA A 20 -5.88 -11.32 -4.96
C ALA A 20 -6.23 -10.01 -4.22
N LEU A 21 -7.48 -9.86 -3.78
CA LEU A 21 -7.91 -8.69 -3.03
C LEU A 21 -7.26 -8.60 -1.64
N MET A 22 -7.00 -9.75 -1.02
CA MET A 22 -6.22 -9.84 0.21
C MET A 22 -4.79 -9.33 -0.02
N ALA A 23 -4.13 -9.75 -1.11
CA ALA A 23 -2.80 -9.29 -1.46
C ALA A 23 -2.74 -7.77 -1.68
N ASP A 24 -3.72 -7.23 -2.41
CA ASP A 24 -3.85 -5.79 -2.62
C ASP A 24 -4.05 -5.03 -1.30
N GLY A 25 -4.90 -5.55 -0.41
CA GLY A 25 -5.09 -5.00 0.93
C GLY A 25 -3.81 -5.02 1.77
N VAL A 26 -3.08 -6.14 1.76
CA VAL A 26 -1.78 -6.26 2.45
C VAL A 26 -0.83 -5.16 1.99
N GLU A 27 -0.60 -5.01 0.69
CA GLU A 27 0.34 -4.02 0.15
C GLU A 27 -0.04 -2.58 0.50
N CYS A 28 -1.33 -2.25 0.53
CA CYS A 28 -1.80 -0.94 1.00
C CYS A 28 -1.48 -0.69 2.49
N PHE A 29 -1.61 -1.70 3.35
CA PHE A 29 -1.37 -1.54 4.80
C PHE A 29 0.11 -1.70 5.19
N VAL A 30 0.93 -2.39 4.39
CA VAL A 30 2.36 -2.65 4.67
C VAL A 30 3.15 -1.37 4.93
N VAL A 31 2.90 -0.30 4.16
CA VAL A 31 3.64 0.97 4.32
C VAL A 31 3.48 1.53 5.75
N ALA A 32 2.28 1.50 6.29
CA ALA A 32 2.00 2.02 7.63
C ALA A 32 2.76 1.25 8.72
N PHE A 33 2.93 -0.07 8.57
CA PHE A 33 3.67 -0.90 9.52
C PHE A 33 5.19 -0.80 9.36
N VAL A 34 5.66 -0.57 8.13
CA VAL A 34 7.10 -0.40 7.83
C VAL A 34 7.61 0.95 8.30
N LEU A 35 6.77 2.00 8.24
CA LEU A 35 7.20 3.39 8.44
C LEU A 35 8.02 3.64 9.72
N PRO A 36 7.62 3.14 10.92
CA PRO A 36 8.39 3.40 12.15
C PRO A 36 9.78 2.74 12.14
N SER A 37 9.91 1.60 11.48
CA SER A 37 11.20 0.90 11.35
C SER A 37 12.07 1.50 10.24
N ALA A 38 11.45 1.86 9.11
CA ALA A 38 12.15 2.47 7.98
C ALA A 38 12.63 3.89 8.29
N GLU A 39 11.93 4.63 9.16
CA GLU A 39 12.38 5.92 9.68
C GLU A 39 13.75 5.83 10.37
N LYS A 40 13.90 4.86 11.28
CA LYS A 40 15.13 4.63 12.04
C LYS A 40 16.29 4.13 11.16
N ASP A 41 15.97 3.37 10.11
CA ASP A 41 16.94 2.76 9.20
C ASP A 41 17.45 3.76 8.14
N LEU A 42 16.54 4.49 7.49
CA LEU A 42 16.84 5.37 6.36
C LEU A 42 16.99 6.86 6.74
N CYS A 43 16.91 7.20 8.03
CA CYS A 43 17.00 8.58 8.54
C CYS A 43 15.96 9.51 7.88
N LEU A 44 14.71 9.07 7.77
CA LEU A 44 13.68 9.77 6.99
C LEU A 44 13.16 11.03 7.69
N SER A 45 13.13 12.15 6.96
CA SER A 45 12.43 13.36 7.39
C SER A 45 10.91 13.18 7.42
N ASN A 46 10.20 14.04 8.15
CA ASN A 46 8.73 13.99 8.21
C ASN A 46 8.05 14.16 6.83
N ALA A 47 8.63 14.97 5.95
CA ALA A 47 8.13 15.15 4.58
C ALA A 47 8.29 13.88 3.74
N GLU A 48 9.42 13.17 3.90
CA GLU A 48 9.68 11.90 3.21
C GLU A 48 8.74 10.80 3.68
N LYS A 49 8.46 10.70 4.98
CA LYS A 49 7.45 9.77 5.52
C LYS A 49 6.09 9.97 4.85
N GLY A 50 5.65 11.22 4.73
CA GLY A 50 4.40 11.57 4.05
C GLY A 50 4.42 11.17 2.57
N MET A 51 5.50 11.47 1.86
CA MET A 51 5.66 11.10 0.45
C MET A 51 5.60 9.58 0.23
N LEU A 52 6.20 8.79 1.11
CA LEU A 52 6.15 7.33 1.04
C LEU A 52 4.71 6.78 1.15
N GLY A 53 3.91 7.32 2.06
CA GLY A 53 2.49 6.98 2.17
C GLY A 53 1.68 7.38 0.95
N LEU A 54 1.92 8.57 0.39
CA LEU A 54 1.18 9.10 -0.76
C LEU A 54 1.52 8.42 -2.09
N THR A 55 2.76 7.94 -2.24
CA THR A 55 3.27 7.38 -3.50
C THR A 55 2.48 6.15 -3.96
N VAL A 56 2.04 5.29 -3.02
CA VAL A 56 1.21 4.12 -3.37
C VAL A 56 -0.16 4.54 -3.91
N PHE A 57 -0.82 5.51 -3.27
CA PHE A 57 -2.10 6.04 -3.74
C PHE A 57 -1.98 6.77 -5.07
N LEU A 58 -0.88 7.51 -5.29
CA LEU A 58 -0.57 8.11 -6.58
C LEU A 58 -0.44 7.02 -7.67
N GLY A 59 0.27 5.93 -7.35
CA GLY A 59 0.36 4.76 -8.22
C GLY A 59 -1.01 4.15 -8.53
N MET A 60 -1.85 3.96 -7.50
CA MET A 60 -3.21 3.43 -7.66
C MET A 60 -4.08 4.30 -8.57
N MET A 61 -3.99 5.63 -8.45
CA MET A 61 -4.70 6.56 -9.33
C MET A 61 -4.28 6.35 -10.79
N VAL A 62 -2.97 6.35 -11.07
CA VAL A 62 -2.44 6.12 -12.43
C VAL A 62 -2.83 4.73 -12.93
N GLY A 63 -2.73 3.70 -12.09
CA GLY A 63 -3.10 2.33 -12.40
C GLY A 63 -4.58 2.19 -12.76
N ALA A 64 -5.48 2.81 -12.00
CA ALA A 64 -6.92 2.73 -12.26
C ALA A 64 -7.29 3.28 -13.65
N PHE A 65 -6.68 4.39 -14.07
CA PHE A 65 -6.88 4.94 -15.42
C PHE A 65 -6.33 4.03 -16.52
N VAL A 66 -5.13 3.48 -16.33
CA VAL A 66 -4.47 2.62 -17.34
C VAL A 66 -5.18 1.28 -17.48
N TRP A 67 -5.43 0.59 -16.36
CA TRP A 67 -5.98 -0.76 -16.36
C TRP A 67 -7.49 -0.79 -16.57
N GLY A 68 -8.22 0.25 -16.16
CA GLY A 68 -9.68 0.31 -16.29
C GLY A 68 -10.14 0.13 -17.73
N GLY A 69 -9.69 1.00 -18.64
CA GLY A 69 -10.05 0.86 -20.06
C GLY A 69 -9.37 -0.31 -20.76
N LEU A 70 -8.19 -0.74 -20.29
CA LEU A 70 -7.49 -1.87 -20.89
C LEU A 70 -8.20 -3.21 -20.59
N ALA A 71 -8.81 -3.35 -19.41
CA ALA A 71 -9.55 -4.55 -19.01
C ALA A 71 -10.75 -4.84 -19.91
N ASP A 72 -11.44 -3.81 -20.38
CA ASP A 72 -12.59 -3.94 -21.26
C ASP A 72 -12.20 -4.47 -22.64
N LYS A 73 -11.01 -4.11 -23.15
CA LYS A 73 -10.59 -4.38 -24.53
C LYS A 73 -9.62 -5.56 -24.67
N VAL A 74 -8.69 -5.75 -23.73
CA VAL A 74 -7.69 -6.83 -23.78
C VAL A 74 -8.17 -8.11 -23.10
N GLY A 75 -9.09 -7.97 -22.14
CA GLY A 75 -9.66 -9.08 -21.37
C GLY A 75 -9.44 -8.91 -19.88
N ARG A 76 -10.43 -9.33 -19.10
CA ARG A 76 -10.44 -9.13 -17.65
C ARG A 76 -9.36 -9.97 -16.98
N ARG A 77 -9.23 -11.26 -17.32
CA ARG A 77 -8.23 -12.15 -16.72
C ARG A 77 -6.81 -11.74 -17.12
N ARG A 78 -6.57 -11.44 -18.40
CA ARG A 78 -5.24 -11.03 -18.88
C ARG A 78 -4.76 -9.76 -18.18
N CYS A 79 -5.59 -8.74 -18.11
CA CYS A 79 -5.23 -7.50 -17.41
C CYS A 79 -5.03 -7.73 -15.91
N LEU A 80 -5.86 -8.58 -15.28
CA LEU A 80 -5.70 -8.93 -13.86
C LEU A 80 -4.36 -9.63 -13.58
N ILE A 81 -3.97 -10.61 -14.42
CA ILE A 81 -2.69 -11.32 -14.29
C ILE A 81 -1.52 -10.34 -14.42
N VAL A 82 -1.54 -9.44 -15.39
CA VAL A 82 -0.45 -8.48 -15.58
C VAL A 82 -0.39 -7.46 -14.43
N ALA A 83 -1.54 -6.95 -13.98
CA ALA A 83 -1.60 -6.01 -12.85
C ALA A 83 -1.07 -6.63 -11.56
N LEU A 84 -1.48 -7.87 -11.25
CA LEU A 84 -0.98 -8.61 -10.08
C LEU A 84 0.49 -9.01 -10.22
N ALA A 85 0.95 -9.35 -11.42
CA ALA A 85 2.36 -9.64 -11.65
C ALA A 85 3.24 -8.40 -11.43
N ILE A 86 2.80 -7.23 -11.89
CA ILE A 86 3.46 -5.94 -11.61
C ILE A 86 3.51 -5.70 -10.10
N ASN A 87 2.36 -5.81 -9.41
CA ASN A 87 2.31 -5.66 -7.96
C ASN A 87 3.29 -6.63 -7.27
N CYS A 88 3.23 -7.92 -7.60
CA CYS A 88 4.08 -8.96 -7.02
C CYS A 88 5.58 -8.72 -7.24
N VAL A 89 6.00 -8.40 -8.47
CA VAL A 89 7.41 -8.21 -8.82
C VAL A 89 7.97 -6.96 -8.14
N PHE A 90 7.24 -5.85 -8.19
CA PHE A 90 7.72 -4.60 -7.58
C PHE A 90 7.65 -4.62 -6.05
N ALA A 91 6.64 -5.26 -5.45
CA ALA A 91 6.60 -5.51 -4.01
C ALA A 91 7.81 -6.33 -3.55
N PHE A 92 8.11 -7.43 -4.26
CA PHE A 92 9.28 -8.28 -4.00
C PHE A 92 10.60 -7.49 -4.13
N LEU A 93 10.79 -6.75 -5.22
CA LEU A 93 11.99 -5.92 -5.44
C LEU A 93 12.11 -4.80 -4.39
N SER A 94 11.01 -4.28 -3.88
CA SER A 94 11.02 -3.24 -2.84
C SER A 94 11.66 -3.71 -1.53
N SER A 95 11.61 -5.01 -1.22
CA SER A 95 12.27 -5.55 -0.02
C SER A 95 13.80 -5.41 -0.07
N PHE A 96 14.40 -5.46 -1.27
CA PHE A 96 15.84 -5.36 -1.48
C PHE A 96 16.35 -3.91 -1.66
N ALA A 97 15.45 -2.92 -1.68
CA ALA A 97 15.82 -1.55 -2.01
C ALA A 97 16.51 -0.82 -0.86
N GLN A 98 17.84 -0.69 -0.92
CA GLN A 98 18.63 -0.04 0.13
C GLN A 98 18.49 1.49 0.14
N GLY A 99 18.24 2.12 -1.01
CA GLY A 99 18.02 3.56 -1.12
C GLY A 99 16.54 3.94 -1.03
N TYR A 100 16.24 5.04 -0.33
CA TYR A 100 14.90 5.60 -0.21
C TYR A 100 14.24 5.88 -1.58
N GLY A 101 14.98 6.44 -2.54
CA GLY A 101 14.47 6.72 -3.89
C GLY A 101 14.07 5.46 -4.68
N PHE A 102 14.86 4.38 -4.59
CA PHE A 102 14.51 3.09 -5.21
C PHE A 102 13.33 2.43 -4.51
N PHE A 103 13.24 2.56 -3.18
CA PHE A 103 12.12 2.05 -2.41
C PHE A 103 10.81 2.74 -2.83
N LEU A 104 10.81 4.08 -2.96
CA LEU A 104 9.68 4.85 -3.49
C LEU A 104 9.30 4.42 -4.91
N PHE A 105 10.30 4.30 -5.79
CA PHE A 105 10.08 3.90 -7.18
C PHE A 105 9.35 2.56 -7.26
N PHE A 106 9.83 1.53 -6.56
CA PHE A 106 9.16 0.23 -6.56
C PHE A 106 7.75 0.29 -5.96
N ARG A 107 7.54 1.09 -4.91
CA ARG A 107 6.20 1.26 -4.32
C ARG A 107 5.22 1.97 -5.23
N LEU A 108 5.68 2.94 -6.03
CA LEU A 108 4.86 3.59 -7.05
C LEU A 108 4.36 2.57 -8.08
N PHE A 109 5.25 1.75 -8.62
CA PHE A 109 4.90 0.74 -9.62
C PHE A 109 4.05 -0.40 -9.04
N SER A 110 4.28 -0.79 -7.79
CA SER A 110 3.39 -1.70 -7.06
C SER A 110 1.96 -1.12 -6.99
N GLY A 111 1.85 0.17 -6.62
CA GLY A 111 0.58 0.90 -6.58
C GLY A 111 -0.14 0.93 -7.92
N ILE A 112 0.59 1.07 -9.05
CA ILE A 112 0.01 0.99 -10.40
C ILE A 112 -0.65 -0.38 -10.65
N GLY A 113 -0.07 -1.47 -10.14
CA GLY A 113 -0.69 -2.80 -10.20
C GLY A 113 -1.98 -2.86 -9.40
N ILE A 114 -1.94 -2.43 -8.14
CA ILE A 114 -3.08 -2.43 -7.21
C ILE A 114 -4.27 -1.62 -7.76
N GLY A 115 -4.00 -0.45 -8.34
CA GLY A 115 -5.04 0.41 -8.90
C GLY A 115 -5.87 -0.25 -10.01
N GLY A 116 -5.28 -1.20 -10.72
CA GLY A 116 -5.95 -1.97 -11.77
C GLY A 116 -6.59 -3.26 -11.28
N SER A 117 -5.91 -4.00 -10.39
CA SER A 117 -6.41 -5.30 -9.93
C SER A 117 -7.74 -5.17 -9.20
N VAL A 118 -7.91 -4.18 -8.32
CA VAL A 118 -9.13 -3.99 -7.51
C VAL A 118 -10.41 -3.90 -8.36
N PRO A 119 -10.55 -2.95 -9.32
CA PRO A 119 -11.77 -2.88 -10.12
C PRO A 119 -11.94 -4.08 -11.05
N ILE A 120 -10.85 -4.66 -11.57
CA ILE A 120 -10.92 -5.81 -12.48
C ILE A 120 -11.40 -7.05 -11.74
N VAL A 121 -10.97 -7.27 -10.49
CA VAL A 121 -11.43 -8.39 -9.65
C VAL A 121 -12.95 -8.39 -9.51
N TYR A 122 -13.54 -7.23 -9.16
CA TYR A 122 -14.99 -7.13 -9.01
C TYR A 122 -15.72 -7.32 -10.34
N SER A 123 -15.25 -6.71 -11.43
CA SER A 123 -15.83 -6.87 -12.75
C SER A 123 -15.79 -8.33 -13.22
N TYR A 124 -14.62 -8.96 -13.13
CA TYR A 124 -14.41 -10.36 -13.51
C TYR A 124 -15.26 -11.31 -12.68
N PHE A 125 -15.30 -11.17 -11.35
CA PHE A 125 -16.14 -12.03 -10.51
C PHE A 125 -17.63 -11.87 -10.83
N SER A 126 -18.06 -10.64 -11.06
CA SER A 126 -19.46 -10.31 -11.32
C SER A 126 -20.01 -10.92 -12.61
N GLU A 127 -19.13 -11.21 -13.58
CA GLU A 127 -19.49 -11.84 -14.85
C GLU A 127 -19.72 -13.34 -14.74
N PHE A 128 -19.19 -13.99 -13.69
CA PHE A 128 -19.41 -15.41 -13.37
C PHE A 128 -20.56 -15.65 -12.40
N LEU A 129 -21.13 -14.59 -11.84
CA LEU A 129 -22.21 -14.65 -10.86
C LEU A 129 -23.61 -14.59 -11.50
N GLN A 130 -24.57 -15.22 -10.84
CA GLN A 130 -25.99 -15.08 -11.19
C GLN A 130 -26.53 -13.76 -10.65
N MET A 131 -27.45 -13.11 -11.39
CA MET A 131 -28.01 -11.81 -11.02
C MET A 131 -28.53 -11.76 -9.58
N ASP A 132 -29.25 -12.82 -9.15
CA ASP A 132 -29.94 -12.85 -7.85
C ASP A 132 -29.00 -12.93 -6.64
N LYS A 133 -27.78 -13.44 -6.83
CA LYS A 133 -26.76 -13.62 -5.76
C LYS A 133 -25.55 -12.72 -5.94
N ARG A 134 -25.55 -11.90 -6.99
CA ARG A 134 -24.40 -11.08 -7.38
C ARG A 134 -24.00 -10.14 -6.25
N GLY A 135 -24.93 -9.31 -5.76
CA GLY A 135 -24.64 -8.32 -4.71
C GLY A 135 -24.08 -8.93 -3.42
N GLU A 136 -24.64 -10.06 -2.99
CA GLU A 136 -24.20 -10.80 -1.79
C GLU A 136 -22.74 -11.25 -1.94
N HIS A 137 -22.41 -12.00 -2.98
CA HIS A 137 -21.06 -12.53 -3.17
C HIS A 137 -20.01 -11.43 -3.42
N LEU A 138 -20.37 -10.34 -4.11
CA LEU A 138 -19.47 -9.19 -4.23
C LEU A 138 -19.19 -8.54 -2.87
N SER A 139 -20.16 -8.48 -1.97
CA SER A 139 -19.97 -7.96 -0.61
C SER A 139 -19.09 -8.88 0.24
N TRP A 140 -19.29 -10.20 0.18
CA TRP A 140 -18.40 -11.17 0.84
C TRP A 140 -16.96 -11.06 0.33
N LEU A 141 -16.77 -10.72 -0.96
CA LEU A 141 -15.45 -10.57 -1.55
C LEU A 141 -14.68 -9.41 -0.90
N CYS A 142 -15.35 -8.28 -0.62
CA CYS A 142 -14.76 -7.12 0.06
C CYS A 142 -14.11 -7.47 1.41
N MET A 143 -14.58 -8.51 2.11
CA MET A 143 -14.01 -8.91 3.39
C MET A 143 -12.55 -9.36 3.28
N PHE A 144 -12.14 -9.91 2.14
CA PHE A 144 -10.75 -10.32 1.92
C PHE A 144 -9.76 -9.16 2.01
N TRP A 145 -10.18 -7.93 1.69
CA TRP A 145 -9.37 -6.74 1.89
C TRP A 145 -8.98 -6.56 3.37
N MET A 146 -9.94 -6.71 4.29
CA MET A 146 -9.68 -6.59 5.72
C MET A 146 -8.92 -7.79 6.27
N VAL A 147 -9.17 -8.99 5.74
CA VAL A 147 -8.34 -10.17 6.02
C VAL A 147 -6.88 -9.89 5.64
N GLY A 148 -6.64 -9.14 4.56
CA GLY A 148 -5.32 -8.64 4.20
C GLY A 148 -4.71 -7.73 5.26
N GLY A 149 -5.46 -6.77 5.79
CA GLY A 149 -5.00 -5.91 6.90
C GLY A 149 -4.67 -6.70 8.18
N ILE A 150 -5.46 -7.71 8.51
CA ILE A 150 -5.20 -8.62 9.65
C ILE A 150 -3.93 -9.44 9.41
N TYR A 151 -3.75 -9.96 8.19
CA TYR A 151 -2.53 -10.67 7.83
C TYR A 151 -1.30 -9.76 7.92
N ALA A 152 -1.38 -8.53 7.40
CA ALA A 152 -0.30 -7.55 7.47
C ALA A 152 0.06 -7.20 8.93
N SER A 153 -0.93 -6.92 9.78
CA SER A 153 -0.68 -6.62 11.19
C SER A 153 -0.14 -7.83 11.97
N PHE A 154 -0.64 -9.03 11.73
CA PHE A 154 -0.14 -10.26 12.34
C PHE A 154 1.31 -10.56 11.95
N THR A 155 1.63 -10.44 10.66
CA THR A 155 3.00 -10.66 10.16
C THR A 155 3.96 -9.55 10.60
N ALA A 156 3.51 -8.30 10.68
CA ALA A 156 4.28 -7.19 11.25
C ALA A 156 4.62 -7.44 12.72
N TRP A 157 3.63 -7.81 13.54
CA TRP A 157 3.81 -8.16 14.95
C TRP A 157 4.75 -9.36 15.14
N GLY A 158 4.67 -10.37 14.27
CA GLY A 158 5.51 -11.57 14.37
C GLY A 158 6.97 -11.37 13.96
N ILE A 159 7.23 -10.47 12.99
CA ILE A 159 8.55 -10.34 12.33
C ILE A 159 9.32 -9.11 12.80
N ILE A 160 8.70 -7.93 12.79
CA ILE A 160 9.39 -6.64 13.00
C ILE A 160 10.06 -6.54 14.38
N PRO A 161 9.37 -6.81 15.51
CA PRO A 161 9.97 -6.61 16.83
C PRO A 161 11.05 -7.64 17.20
N ARG A 162 11.26 -8.68 16.37
CA ARG A 162 12.29 -9.70 16.61
C ARG A 162 13.58 -9.27 15.90
N TYR A 163 14.42 -8.53 16.61
CA TYR A 163 15.68 -7.95 16.10
C TYR A 163 16.76 -8.97 15.65
N GLY A 164 16.53 -10.29 15.78
CA GLY A 164 17.46 -11.34 15.37
C GLY A 164 17.26 -11.92 13.96
N TRP A 165 16.27 -11.46 13.19
CA TRP A 165 15.95 -11.96 11.84
C TRP A 165 16.62 -11.17 10.70
N GLY A 166 17.45 -10.18 11.04
CA GLY A 166 18.21 -9.42 10.06
C GLY A 166 19.51 -10.14 9.69
N PHE A 167 19.69 -10.46 8.42
CA PHE A 167 20.95 -11.00 7.92
C PHE A 167 21.76 -9.86 7.31
N SER A 168 22.96 -9.59 7.84
CA SER A 168 23.92 -8.70 7.19
C SER A 168 24.79 -9.53 6.25
N MET A 169 24.72 -9.27 4.95
CA MET A 169 25.53 -9.95 3.95
C MET A 169 26.64 -8.99 3.47
N GLY A 170 27.76 -8.99 4.21
CA GLY A 170 28.89 -8.09 3.96
C GLY A 170 28.76 -6.72 4.65
N SER A 171 29.58 -5.75 4.24
CA SER A 171 29.61 -4.40 4.82
C SER A 171 28.58 -3.42 4.24
N GLU A 172 27.96 -3.74 3.09
CA GLU A 172 27.09 -2.81 2.36
C GLU A 172 25.60 -3.22 2.30
N PHE A 173 25.26 -4.50 2.47
CA PHE A 173 23.87 -4.97 2.43
C PHE A 173 23.36 -5.35 3.82
N GLN A 174 22.66 -4.43 4.46
CA GLN A 174 21.94 -4.70 5.70
C GLN A 174 20.48 -5.07 5.39
N PHE A 175 20.08 -6.30 5.74
CA PHE A 175 18.70 -6.76 5.57
C PHE A 175 17.97 -6.70 6.91
N HIS A 176 17.28 -5.59 7.19
CA HIS A 176 16.54 -5.40 8.44
C HIS A 176 15.22 -6.18 8.48
N SER A 177 14.69 -6.45 9.68
CA SER A 177 13.46 -7.23 9.90
C SER A 177 12.24 -6.68 9.14
N TRP A 178 12.13 -5.36 8.95
CA TRP A 178 11.04 -4.76 8.18
C TRP A 178 11.08 -5.13 6.69
N ARG A 179 12.25 -5.41 6.11
CA ARG A 179 12.41 -5.87 4.72
C ARG A 179 11.93 -7.32 4.57
N VAL A 180 12.19 -8.16 5.57
CA VAL A 180 11.65 -9.53 5.66
C VAL A 180 10.11 -9.48 5.73
N PHE A 181 9.55 -8.54 6.50
CA PHE A 181 8.10 -8.34 6.56
C PHE A 181 7.52 -7.99 5.19
N VAL A 182 8.12 -7.06 4.44
CA VAL A 182 7.70 -6.72 3.07
C VAL A 182 7.78 -7.93 2.13
N LEU A 183 8.81 -8.77 2.28
CA LEU A 183 8.94 -9.99 1.49
C LEU A 183 7.80 -10.98 1.79
N VAL A 184 7.51 -11.24 3.06
CA VAL A 184 6.42 -12.14 3.49
C VAL A 184 5.06 -11.60 3.07
N ALA A 185 4.88 -10.28 3.10
CA ALA A 185 3.67 -9.59 2.67
C ALA A 185 3.33 -9.86 1.19
N SER A 186 4.31 -10.15 0.33
CA SER A 186 4.09 -10.46 -1.09
C SER A 186 3.57 -11.90 -1.35
N LEU A 187 3.57 -12.80 -0.36
CA LEU A 187 3.17 -14.20 -0.56
C LEU A 187 1.71 -14.40 -1.03
N PRO A 188 0.70 -13.68 -0.49
CA PRO A 188 -0.66 -13.74 -1.02
C PRO A 188 -0.75 -13.30 -2.49
N ALA A 189 0.10 -12.36 -2.94
CA ALA A 189 0.15 -11.95 -4.34
C ALA A 189 0.65 -13.07 -5.25
N VAL A 190 1.71 -13.79 -4.85
CA VAL A 190 2.23 -14.94 -5.59
C VAL A 190 1.19 -16.06 -5.69
N THR A 191 0.55 -16.39 -4.57
CA THR A 191 -0.44 -17.48 -4.53
C THR A 191 -1.69 -17.17 -5.36
N SER A 192 -2.18 -15.93 -5.33
CA SER A 192 -3.30 -15.49 -6.17
C SER A 192 -2.94 -15.44 -7.66
N LEU A 193 -1.73 -14.99 -8.00
CA LEU A 193 -1.24 -14.99 -9.38
C LEU A 193 -1.20 -16.40 -9.97
N VAL A 194 -0.67 -17.37 -9.22
CA VAL A 194 -0.66 -18.78 -9.62
C VAL A 194 -2.10 -19.31 -9.76
N GLY A 195 -2.98 -19.01 -8.82
CA GLY A 195 -4.39 -19.41 -8.88
C GLY A 195 -5.12 -18.89 -10.13
N LEU A 196 -4.86 -17.63 -10.51
CA LEU A 196 -5.46 -16.99 -11.69
C LEU A 196 -4.98 -17.57 -13.03
N MET A 197 -3.79 -18.16 -13.06
CA MET A 197 -3.32 -18.86 -14.26
C MET A 197 -4.22 -20.05 -14.63
N PHE A 198 -4.90 -20.67 -13.66
CA PHE A 198 -5.81 -21.80 -13.91
C PHE A 198 -7.25 -21.40 -14.21
N MET A 199 -7.62 -20.13 -14.04
CA MET A 199 -8.99 -19.67 -14.28
C MET A 199 -9.23 -19.32 -15.75
N PRO A 200 -10.44 -19.52 -16.31
CA PRO A 200 -10.75 -19.18 -17.70
C PRO A 200 -10.98 -17.68 -17.91
N GLU A 201 -10.94 -17.20 -19.15
CA GLU A 201 -11.35 -15.82 -19.47
C GLU A 201 -12.85 -15.61 -19.24
N SER A 202 -13.30 -14.36 -19.08
CA SER A 202 -14.72 -14.06 -18.93
C SER A 202 -15.53 -14.44 -20.19
N PRO A 203 -16.63 -15.22 -20.06
CA PRO A 203 -17.54 -15.50 -21.18
C PRO A 203 -18.14 -14.24 -21.78
N ARG A 204 -18.44 -13.22 -20.94
CA ARG A 204 -19.02 -11.96 -21.40
C ARG A 204 -18.05 -11.19 -22.28
N PHE A 205 -16.79 -11.10 -21.87
CA PHE A 205 -15.74 -10.49 -22.68
C PHE A 205 -15.59 -11.17 -24.03
N LEU A 206 -15.53 -12.50 -24.05
CA LEU A 206 -15.37 -13.27 -25.29
C LEU A 206 -16.52 -13.01 -26.26
N LEU A 207 -17.75 -12.87 -25.75
CA LEU A 207 -18.93 -12.55 -26.55
C LEU A 207 -18.94 -11.10 -27.06
N GLU A 208 -18.51 -10.14 -26.24
CA GLU A 208 -18.36 -8.73 -26.64
C GLU A 208 -17.30 -8.59 -27.75
N VAL A 209 -16.17 -9.29 -27.62
CA VAL A 209 -15.11 -9.31 -28.63
C VAL A 209 -15.52 -10.09 -29.88
N CYS A 210 -16.27 -11.18 -29.73
CA CYS A 210 -16.85 -11.91 -30.86
C CYS A 210 -17.73 -11.00 -31.70
N ALA A 211 -18.59 -10.19 -31.07
CA ALA A 211 -19.47 -9.24 -31.77
C ALA A 211 -18.71 -8.20 -32.59
N ALA A 212 -17.47 -7.88 -32.19
CA ALA A 212 -16.62 -6.88 -32.83
C ALA A 212 -15.82 -7.42 -34.02
N LEU A 213 -15.77 -8.75 -34.24
CA LEU A 213 -14.98 -9.37 -35.32
C LEU A 213 -15.81 -9.57 -36.59
N THR A 214 -15.27 -9.12 -37.73
CA THR A 214 -15.89 -9.25 -39.07
C THR A 214 -15.52 -10.56 -39.78
N ILE A 215 -14.42 -11.21 -39.41
CA ILE A 215 -13.99 -12.48 -40.02
C ILE A 215 -14.83 -13.63 -39.47
N HIS A 216 -15.66 -14.24 -40.33
CA HIS A 216 -16.59 -15.33 -39.99
C HIS A 216 -15.93 -16.49 -39.22
N ASP A 217 -14.71 -16.89 -39.58
CA ASP A 217 -13.99 -17.97 -38.89
C ASP A 217 -13.48 -17.59 -37.49
N SER A 218 -13.04 -16.34 -37.31
CA SER A 218 -12.59 -15.81 -36.01
C SER A 218 -13.78 -15.55 -35.07
N HIS A 219 -14.93 -15.17 -35.65
CA HIS A 219 -16.19 -14.99 -34.95
C HIS A 219 -16.67 -16.31 -34.32
N ASN A 220 -16.77 -17.39 -35.11
CA ASN A 220 -17.22 -18.69 -34.59
C ASN A 220 -16.27 -19.25 -33.52
N ALA A 221 -14.95 -19.10 -33.71
CA ALA A 221 -13.96 -19.59 -32.74
C ALA A 221 -14.11 -18.98 -31.34
N LYS A 222 -14.32 -17.66 -31.23
CA LYS A 222 -14.51 -17.00 -29.91
C LYS A 222 -15.88 -17.28 -29.31
N HIS A 223 -16.90 -17.47 -30.14
CA HIS A 223 -18.23 -17.90 -29.68
C HIS A 223 -18.16 -19.30 -29.06
N ASP A 224 -17.47 -20.23 -29.72
CA ASP A 224 -17.27 -21.59 -29.26
C ASP A 224 -16.46 -21.62 -27.96
N GLU A 225 -15.42 -20.78 -27.84
CA GLU A 225 -14.64 -20.64 -26.61
C GLU A 225 -15.51 -20.16 -25.43
N ALA A 226 -16.34 -19.13 -25.65
CA ALA A 226 -17.26 -18.62 -24.63
C ALA A 226 -18.27 -19.70 -24.20
N TRP A 227 -18.79 -20.47 -25.16
CA TRP A 227 -19.72 -21.57 -24.91
C TRP A 227 -19.06 -22.71 -24.13
N MET A 228 -17.83 -23.10 -24.49
CA MET A 228 -17.06 -24.11 -23.77
C MET A 228 -16.81 -23.73 -22.32
N ILE A 229 -16.47 -22.47 -22.05
CA ILE A 229 -16.28 -21.98 -20.68
C ILE A 229 -17.60 -22.06 -19.90
N LEU A 230 -18.71 -21.60 -20.48
CA LEU A 230 -20.03 -21.69 -19.83
C LEU A 230 -20.45 -23.13 -19.53
N LYS A 231 -20.17 -24.05 -20.46
CA LYS A 231 -20.38 -25.48 -20.27
C LYS A 231 -19.49 -26.05 -19.17
N GLN A 232 -18.20 -25.69 -19.15
CA GLN A 232 -17.29 -26.09 -18.08
C GLN A 232 -17.78 -25.63 -16.70
N VAL A 233 -18.25 -24.39 -16.59
CA VAL A 233 -18.83 -23.85 -15.34
C VAL A 233 -20.09 -24.63 -14.94
N HIS A 234 -21.00 -24.85 -15.90
CA HIS A 234 -22.22 -25.62 -15.70
C HIS A 234 -21.92 -27.05 -15.21
N ASP A 235 -21.07 -27.78 -15.92
CA ASP A 235 -20.75 -29.17 -15.64
C ASP A 235 -20.03 -29.31 -14.29
N THR A 236 -19.13 -28.38 -13.96
CA THR A 236 -18.45 -28.34 -12.66
C THR A 236 -19.44 -28.14 -11.53
N ASN A 237 -20.43 -27.27 -11.71
CA ASN A 237 -21.42 -26.95 -10.68
C ASN A 237 -22.44 -28.07 -10.47
N TRP A 238 -22.97 -28.63 -11.56
CA TRP A 238 -23.98 -29.68 -11.48
C TRP A 238 -23.40 -31.05 -11.11
N ARG A 239 -22.16 -31.36 -11.52
CA ARG A 239 -21.42 -32.53 -11.02
C ARG A 239 -21.18 -32.42 -9.51
N ALA A 240 -20.83 -31.24 -9.00
CA ALA A 240 -20.66 -31.04 -7.56
C ALA A 240 -21.97 -31.15 -6.75
N LYS A 241 -23.13 -30.90 -7.38
CA LYS A 241 -24.47 -31.07 -6.79
C LYS A 241 -25.01 -32.50 -6.91
N GLY A 242 -24.26 -33.44 -7.50
CA GLY A 242 -24.71 -34.81 -7.71
C GLY A 242 -25.75 -34.98 -8.83
N GLN A 243 -25.92 -34.00 -9.72
CA GLN A 243 -26.84 -34.06 -10.87
C GLN A 243 -26.08 -33.87 -12.20
N PRO A 244 -25.18 -34.79 -12.59
CA PRO A 244 -24.37 -34.64 -13.80
C PRO A 244 -25.16 -34.73 -15.11
N GLU A 245 -26.43 -35.15 -15.03
CA GLU A 245 -27.29 -35.48 -16.17
C GLU A 245 -28.00 -34.27 -16.79
N LYS A 246 -27.96 -33.12 -16.09
CA LYS A 246 -28.53 -31.88 -16.61
C LYS A 246 -27.77 -31.45 -17.86
N VAL A 247 -28.49 -31.27 -18.95
CA VAL A 247 -27.92 -30.83 -20.23
C VAL A 247 -27.86 -29.31 -20.26
N PHE A 248 -26.74 -28.76 -20.70
CA PHE A 248 -26.63 -27.33 -20.95
C PHE A 248 -27.51 -26.95 -22.14
N THR A 249 -28.60 -26.22 -21.87
CA THR A 249 -29.70 -25.93 -22.82
C THR A 249 -29.44 -24.75 -23.75
N VAL A 250 -28.41 -23.94 -23.49
CA VAL A 250 -28.16 -22.70 -24.24
C VAL A 250 -27.41 -23.01 -25.54
N THR A 251 -28.09 -22.86 -26.67
CA THR A 251 -27.52 -23.08 -28.01
C THR A 251 -27.10 -21.80 -28.73
N HIS A 252 -27.75 -20.67 -28.44
CA HIS A 252 -27.43 -19.36 -29.04
C HIS A 252 -27.29 -18.27 -27.98
N ILE A 253 -26.15 -17.58 -28.00
CA ILE A 253 -25.89 -16.46 -27.11
C ILE A 253 -25.98 -15.17 -27.92
N LYS A 254 -26.92 -14.28 -27.57
CA LYS A 254 -27.02 -12.94 -28.19
C LYS A 254 -25.76 -12.14 -27.85
N ALA A 255 -24.95 -11.85 -28.86
CA ALA A 255 -23.84 -10.93 -28.72
C ALA A 255 -24.36 -9.47 -28.82
N PRO A 256 -23.96 -8.56 -27.91
CA PRO A 256 -24.29 -7.15 -28.04
C PRO A 256 -23.57 -6.59 -29.27
N LYS A 257 -24.30 -6.01 -30.23
CA LYS A 257 -23.70 -5.41 -31.42
C LYS A 257 -23.03 -4.09 -31.03
N THR A 258 -21.71 -4.03 -31.11
CA THR A 258 -20.96 -2.77 -30.99
C THR A 258 -20.36 -2.43 -32.35
N ALA A 259 -20.91 -1.40 -33.02
CA ALA A 259 -20.63 -1.05 -34.41
C ALA A 259 -19.29 -0.33 -34.66
N GLU A 260 -18.40 -0.24 -33.68
CA GLU A 260 -17.27 0.71 -33.72
C GLU A 260 -15.87 0.08 -33.86
N ASP A 261 -15.74 -1.25 -33.84
CA ASP A 261 -14.43 -1.93 -33.90
C ASP A 261 -14.06 -2.45 -35.32
N GLU A 262 -14.90 -2.19 -36.34
CA GLU A 262 -14.77 -2.71 -37.73
C GLU A 262 -13.49 -2.29 -38.49
N PHE A 263 -12.81 -1.21 -38.11
CA PHE A 263 -11.75 -0.59 -38.92
C PHE A 263 -10.30 -1.03 -38.58
N ILE A 264 -10.09 -1.80 -37.50
CA ILE A 264 -8.74 -1.93 -36.90
C ILE A 264 -7.92 -3.09 -37.49
N GLU A 265 -8.55 -4.18 -37.96
CA GLU A 265 -7.81 -5.34 -38.47
C GLU A 265 -7.12 -5.07 -39.82
N ILE A 266 -7.72 -4.25 -40.69
CA ILE A 266 -7.28 -4.04 -42.09
C ILE A 266 -5.91 -3.31 -42.18
N GLN A 267 -5.61 -2.38 -41.25
CA GLN A 267 -4.32 -1.66 -41.24
C GLN A 267 -3.16 -2.46 -40.62
N SER A 268 -3.45 -3.52 -39.87
CA SER A 268 -2.43 -4.26 -39.10
C SER A 268 -1.65 -5.29 -39.92
N ALA A 269 -2.03 -5.53 -41.18
CA ALA A 269 -1.41 -6.55 -42.04
C ALA A 269 -0.20 -6.05 -42.85
N THR A 270 0.01 -4.74 -42.99
CA THR A 270 0.92 -4.16 -44.02
C THR A 270 2.19 -3.46 -43.49
N GLY A 271 2.60 -3.67 -42.23
CA GLY A 271 3.74 -2.95 -41.62
C GLY A 271 4.78 -3.79 -40.84
N THR A 272 5.94 -3.18 -40.57
CA THR A 272 7.00 -3.75 -39.69
C THR A 272 6.48 -4.03 -38.27
N ALA A 273 7.11 -4.93 -37.52
CA ALA A 273 6.63 -5.35 -36.19
C ALA A 273 6.48 -4.17 -35.20
N ILE A 274 7.41 -3.21 -35.25
CA ILE A 274 7.38 -2.00 -34.43
C ILE A 274 6.21 -1.09 -34.83
N GLN A 275 5.99 -0.87 -36.14
CA GLN A 275 4.83 -0.12 -36.62
C GLN A 275 3.50 -0.78 -36.24
N ARG A 276 3.42 -2.10 -36.27
CA ARG A 276 2.22 -2.83 -35.84
C ARG A 276 1.97 -2.64 -34.35
N TRP A 277 3.01 -2.69 -33.51
CA TRP A 277 2.88 -2.45 -32.08
C TRP A 277 2.49 -1.00 -31.78
N THR A 278 3.13 -0.01 -32.42
CA THR A 278 2.80 1.40 -32.18
C THR A 278 1.39 1.74 -32.64
N VAL A 279 0.95 1.26 -33.81
CA VAL A 279 -0.43 1.47 -34.29
C VAL A 279 -1.44 0.80 -33.37
N ARG A 280 -1.17 -0.43 -32.90
CA ARG A 280 -2.06 -1.11 -31.94
C ARG A 280 -2.14 -0.37 -30.62
N SER A 281 -1.02 0.01 -30.03
CA SER A 281 -0.97 0.74 -28.75
C SER A 281 -1.64 2.12 -28.86
N ALA A 282 -1.41 2.86 -29.95
CA ALA A 282 -2.03 4.16 -30.18
C ALA A 282 -3.55 4.05 -30.37
N THR A 283 -4.02 3.04 -31.11
CA THR A 283 -5.45 2.78 -31.32
C THR A 283 -6.13 2.34 -30.04
N LEU A 284 -5.51 1.44 -29.27
CA LEU A 284 -6.01 1.05 -27.94
C LEU A 284 -6.12 2.27 -27.02
N CYS A 285 -5.10 3.12 -26.97
CA CYS A 285 -5.12 4.34 -26.18
C CYS A 285 -6.27 5.29 -26.59
N LYS A 286 -6.47 5.53 -27.89
CA LYS A 286 -7.59 6.33 -28.40
C LYS A 286 -8.94 5.76 -27.99
N LEU A 287 -9.08 4.43 -28.04
CA LEU A 287 -10.31 3.73 -27.70
C LEU A 287 -10.61 3.80 -26.20
N VAL A 288 -9.59 3.64 -25.35
CA VAL A 288 -9.68 3.84 -23.90
C VAL A 288 -10.11 5.27 -23.59
N LEU A 289 -9.48 6.27 -24.20
CA LEU A 289 -9.85 7.67 -24.02
C LEU A 289 -11.29 7.97 -24.48
N LYS A 290 -11.74 7.35 -25.58
CA LYS A 290 -13.13 7.47 -26.05
C LYS A 290 -14.13 6.88 -25.05
N ASN A 291 -13.80 5.72 -24.45
CA ASN A 291 -14.63 5.12 -23.40
C ASN A 291 -14.69 6.02 -22.16
N VAL A 292 -13.56 6.58 -21.72
CA VAL A 292 -13.55 7.54 -20.61
C VAL A 292 -14.38 8.78 -20.94
N ALA A 293 -14.28 9.32 -22.16
CA ALA A 293 -15.10 10.43 -22.61
C ALA A 293 -16.60 10.09 -22.68
N SER A 294 -16.94 8.82 -22.96
CA SER A 294 -18.33 8.36 -22.98
C SER A 294 -19.02 8.43 -21.61
N LEU A 295 -18.25 8.33 -20.51
CA LEU A 295 -18.76 8.53 -19.14
C LEU A 295 -19.23 9.97 -18.87
N LEU A 296 -18.74 10.92 -19.67
CA LEU A 296 -19.14 12.33 -19.65
C LEU A 296 -20.23 12.66 -20.70
N SER A 297 -20.78 11.65 -21.37
CA SER A 297 -21.90 11.82 -22.29
C SER A 297 -23.13 12.39 -21.58
N ALA A 298 -24.01 13.08 -22.32
CA ALA A 298 -25.17 13.77 -21.75
C ALA A 298 -26.10 12.83 -20.94
N GLU A 299 -26.14 11.54 -21.29
CA GLU A 299 -26.93 10.52 -20.63
C GLU A 299 -26.32 10.08 -19.29
N LEU A 300 -24.99 9.93 -19.22
CA LEU A 300 -24.29 9.36 -18.05
C LEU A 300 -23.69 10.42 -17.12
N ARG A 301 -23.51 11.67 -17.57
CA ARG A 301 -22.76 12.71 -16.83
C ARG A 301 -23.25 12.93 -15.40
N PHE A 302 -24.56 12.89 -15.16
CA PHE A 302 -25.12 13.10 -13.82
C PHE A 302 -24.87 11.91 -12.91
N ALA A 303 -25.02 10.68 -13.43
CA ALA A 303 -24.71 9.47 -12.68
C ALA A 303 -23.21 9.39 -12.36
N THR A 304 -22.35 9.70 -13.33
CA THR A 304 -20.89 9.75 -13.15
C THR A 304 -20.48 10.78 -12.09
N LEU A 305 -21.03 12.00 -12.15
CA LEU A 305 -20.73 13.05 -11.17
C LEU A 305 -21.20 12.66 -9.77
N PHE A 306 -22.41 12.11 -9.66
CA PHE A 306 -22.96 11.69 -8.37
C PHE A 306 -22.15 10.55 -7.75
N LEU A 307 -21.77 9.54 -8.55
CA LEU A 307 -20.89 8.45 -8.11
C LEU A 307 -19.51 8.98 -7.71
N ALA A 308 -18.94 9.94 -8.44
CA ALA A 308 -17.66 10.56 -8.11
C ALA A 308 -17.71 11.31 -6.77
N ILE A 309 -18.79 12.07 -6.51
CA ILE A 309 -18.99 12.76 -5.22
C ILE A 309 -19.11 11.74 -4.08
N ILE A 310 -19.93 10.71 -4.26
CA ILE A 310 -20.10 9.66 -3.25
C ILE A 310 -18.77 8.97 -2.94
N TRP A 311 -18.02 8.58 -3.98
CA TRP A 311 -16.72 7.94 -3.81
C TRP A 311 -15.69 8.87 -3.17
N PHE A 312 -15.66 10.14 -3.57
CA PHE A 312 -14.78 11.13 -2.96
C PHE A 312 -15.09 11.32 -1.48
N CYS A 313 -16.37 11.49 -1.11
CA CYS A 313 -16.78 11.62 0.28
C CYS A 313 -16.42 10.35 1.08
N MET A 314 -16.71 9.15 0.56
CA MET A 314 -16.35 7.90 1.24
C MET A 314 -14.83 7.75 1.40
N ALA A 315 -14.06 8.02 0.35
CA ALA A 315 -12.60 7.91 0.39
C ALA A 315 -11.97 8.95 1.33
N PHE A 316 -12.47 10.19 1.31
CA PHE A 316 -12.03 11.25 2.21
C PHE A 316 -12.37 10.93 3.68
N SER A 317 -13.58 10.43 3.94
CA SER A 317 -13.97 10.02 5.30
C SER A 317 -13.15 8.84 5.82
N TYR A 318 -12.84 7.85 4.98
CA TYR A 318 -12.06 6.69 5.43
C TYR A 318 -10.56 7.00 5.46
N TYR A 319 -9.93 7.23 4.31
CA TYR A 319 -8.49 7.43 4.22
C TYR A 319 -8.08 8.81 4.75
N GLY A 320 -8.80 9.86 4.39
CA GLY A 320 -8.47 11.23 4.81
C GLY A 320 -8.51 11.40 6.33
N LEU A 321 -9.60 11.02 6.99
CA LEU A 321 -9.68 11.12 8.46
C LEU A 321 -8.74 10.15 9.17
N SER A 322 -8.53 8.94 8.64
CA SER A 322 -7.61 7.96 9.25
C SER A 322 -6.15 8.45 9.28
N VAL A 323 -5.73 9.24 8.29
CA VAL A 323 -4.39 9.83 8.23
C VAL A 323 -4.35 11.16 8.98
N TRP A 324 -5.37 12.00 8.82
CA TRP A 324 -5.41 13.34 9.41
C TRP A 324 -5.54 13.31 10.93
N PHE A 325 -6.35 12.41 11.50
CA PHE A 325 -6.63 12.41 12.93
C PHE A 325 -5.39 12.10 13.80
N PRO A 326 -4.60 11.04 13.54
CA PRO A 326 -3.37 10.80 14.28
C PRO A 326 -2.34 11.91 14.10
N ASP A 327 -2.22 12.46 12.88
CA ASP A 327 -1.26 13.54 12.59
C ASP A 327 -1.65 14.84 13.30
N MET A 328 -2.95 15.16 13.35
CA MET A 328 -3.47 16.29 14.12
C MET A 328 -3.24 16.11 15.63
N ILE A 329 -3.46 14.91 16.17
CA ILE A 329 -3.15 14.62 17.58
C ILE A 329 -1.65 14.82 17.84
N LYS A 330 -0.78 14.30 16.97
CA LYS A 330 0.67 14.46 17.10
C LYS A 330 1.07 15.93 17.01
N HIS A 331 0.47 16.70 16.10
CA HIS A 331 0.70 18.12 15.98
C HIS A 331 0.30 18.89 17.25
N LEU A 332 -0.90 18.61 17.80
CA LEU A 332 -1.36 19.22 19.05
C LEU A 332 -0.47 18.83 20.25
N GLN A 333 0.00 17.58 20.30
CA GLN A 333 0.95 17.13 21.31
C GLN A 333 2.29 17.85 21.19
N ASN A 334 2.78 18.07 19.96
CA ASN A 334 4.00 18.84 19.71
C ASN A 334 3.83 20.31 20.10
N GLU A 335 2.69 20.95 19.78
CA GLU A 335 2.42 22.32 20.22
C GLU A 335 2.35 22.43 21.76
N GLU A 336 1.71 21.46 22.42
CA GLU A 336 1.66 21.42 23.89
C GLU A 336 3.05 21.16 24.51
N TYR A 337 3.88 20.33 23.86
CA TYR A 337 5.26 20.10 24.23
C TYR A 337 6.07 21.39 24.08
N ASP A 338 6.04 22.06 22.93
CA ASP A 338 6.73 23.32 22.68
C ASP A 338 6.28 24.45 23.63
N ALA A 339 5.01 24.47 24.03
CA ALA A 339 4.50 25.42 25.01
C ALA A 339 5.05 25.20 26.44
N ARG A 340 5.55 24.00 26.76
CA ARG A 340 6.13 23.64 28.06
C ARG A 340 7.64 23.80 28.13
N VAL A 341 8.27 24.38 27.11
CA VAL A 341 9.72 24.62 27.06
C VAL A 341 10.17 25.41 28.28
N LYS A 342 11.18 24.89 29.00
CA LYS A 342 11.81 25.60 30.11
C LYS A 342 13.02 26.36 29.59
N VAL A 343 13.02 27.68 29.77
CA VAL A 343 14.16 28.52 29.38
C VAL A 343 14.97 28.87 30.62
N PHE A 344 16.25 28.54 30.56
CA PHE A 344 17.22 28.86 31.59
C PHE A 344 18.19 29.93 31.08
N HIS A 345 18.47 30.93 31.91
CA HIS A 345 19.29 32.08 31.53
C HIS A 345 20.49 32.21 32.45
N ARG A 346 21.69 32.25 31.86
CA ARG A 346 22.95 32.52 32.56
C ARG A 346 23.18 31.63 33.78
N GLU A 347 22.86 30.36 33.63
CA GLU A 347 23.16 29.36 34.65
C GLU A 347 24.65 29.10 34.68
N ARG A 348 25.23 29.07 35.87
CA ARG A 348 26.61 28.62 36.06
C ARG A 348 26.58 27.35 36.89
N VAL A 349 26.99 26.26 36.26
CA VAL A 349 27.09 24.94 36.87
C VAL A 349 28.56 24.56 36.89
N GLU A 350 29.03 24.13 38.06
CA GLU A 350 30.41 23.68 38.20
C GLU A 350 30.47 22.38 38.99
N ARG A 351 31.30 21.44 38.52
CA ARG A 351 31.55 20.15 39.19
C ARG A 351 30.28 19.37 39.50
N PHE A 352 29.30 19.44 38.60
CA PHE A 352 28.06 18.71 38.73
C PHE A 352 28.06 17.47 37.83
N ARG A 353 27.45 16.40 38.33
CA ARG A 353 27.26 15.17 37.57
C ARG A 353 25.79 15.03 37.20
N PHE A 354 25.49 15.20 35.92
CA PHE A 354 24.16 14.96 35.36
C PHE A 354 23.94 13.45 35.22
N ASN A 355 22.95 12.95 35.96
CA ASN A 355 22.51 11.55 35.97
C ASN A 355 21.00 11.39 35.68
N PHE A 356 20.38 12.43 35.14
CA PHE A 356 18.97 12.48 34.78
C PHE A 356 18.80 13.01 33.36
N SER A 357 17.74 12.59 32.68
CA SER A 357 17.45 13.03 31.32
C SER A 357 17.03 14.50 31.27
N LEU A 358 17.53 15.22 30.29
CA LEU A 358 17.16 16.62 30.02
C LEU A 358 16.15 16.63 28.89
N GLU A 359 14.94 17.11 29.15
CA GLU A 359 13.87 17.14 28.16
C GLU A 359 13.28 18.55 28.07
N ASN A 360 13.17 19.06 26.83
CA ASN A 360 12.46 20.28 26.47
C ASN A 360 12.98 21.57 27.15
N GLN A 361 14.27 21.84 26.99
CA GLN A 361 14.96 22.93 27.69
C GLN A 361 15.75 23.80 26.72
N ILE A 362 15.79 25.10 26.98
CA ILE A 362 16.67 26.02 26.25
C ILE A 362 17.56 26.71 27.28
N HIS A 363 18.87 26.47 27.19
CA HIS A 363 19.86 27.12 28.04
C HIS A 363 20.53 28.24 27.26
N LYS A 364 20.38 29.48 27.71
CA LYS A 364 20.95 30.68 27.07
C LYS A 364 22.04 31.31 27.92
N GLY A 365 23.25 31.38 27.39
CA GLY A 365 24.39 31.98 28.07
C GLY A 365 24.86 31.21 29.29
N GLY A 366 24.69 29.87 29.30
CA GLY A 366 25.11 29.03 30.41
C GLY A 366 26.63 28.81 30.45
N GLU A 367 27.18 28.63 31.65
CA GLU A 367 28.59 28.29 31.88
C GLU A 367 28.64 26.93 32.62
N TYR A 368 29.15 25.91 31.94
CA TYR A 368 29.32 24.55 32.45
C TYR A 368 30.81 24.27 32.59
N ILE A 369 31.29 24.09 33.82
CA ILE A 369 32.72 24.02 34.12
C ILE A 369 33.04 22.76 34.93
N ARG A 370 33.81 21.84 34.34
CA ARG A 370 34.16 20.53 34.94
C ARG A 370 32.93 19.68 35.28
N ASP A 371 31.93 19.70 34.40
CA ASP A 371 30.70 18.93 34.56
C ASP A 371 30.76 17.58 33.84
N GLU A 372 30.11 16.58 34.42
CA GLU A 372 30.05 15.21 33.91
C GLU A 372 28.62 14.86 33.47
N PHE A 373 28.42 14.53 32.20
CA PHE A 373 27.17 14.04 31.62
C PHE A 373 27.30 12.54 31.35
N ILE A 374 26.74 11.69 32.22
CA ILE A 374 26.97 10.24 32.17
C ILE A 374 25.65 9.49 32.13
N ASN A 375 25.46 8.66 31.10
CA ASN A 375 24.28 7.81 30.91
C ASN A 375 22.97 8.63 30.97
N ILE A 376 22.93 9.69 30.17
CA ILE A 376 21.77 10.58 30.08
C ILE A 376 21.19 10.61 28.67
N GLU A 377 19.90 10.92 28.61
CA GLU A 377 19.18 11.17 27.38
C GLU A 377 18.80 12.66 27.32
N ILE A 378 19.15 13.32 26.22
CA ILE A 378 18.89 14.74 26.00
C ILE A 378 17.87 14.85 24.85
N LYS A 379 16.65 15.30 25.14
CA LYS A 379 15.56 15.40 24.15
C LYS A 379 15.12 16.84 23.97
N SER A 380 15.17 17.32 22.74
CA SER A 380 14.72 18.67 22.37
C SER A 380 15.36 19.75 23.25
N VAL A 381 16.67 19.66 23.47
CA VAL A 381 17.42 20.65 24.26
C VAL A 381 18.28 21.51 23.34
N THR A 382 18.20 22.83 23.51
CA THR A 382 19.05 23.76 22.77
C THR A 382 19.95 24.52 23.73
N PHE A 383 21.26 24.48 23.48
CA PHE A 383 22.24 25.31 24.16
C PHE A 383 22.59 26.48 23.24
N GLU A 384 22.36 27.71 23.69
CA GLU A 384 22.65 28.94 22.94
C GLU A 384 23.68 29.79 23.72
N ASP A 385 24.70 30.31 23.02
CA ASP A 385 25.71 31.21 23.58
C ASP A 385 26.39 30.68 24.86
N SER A 386 26.50 29.36 25.00
CA SER A 386 26.94 28.71 26.24
C SER A 386 28.41 28.27 26.18
N LEU A 387 29.08 28.28 27.33
CA LEU A 387 30.47 27.84 27.52
C LEU A 387 30.48 26.46 28.19
N PHE A 388 31.21 25.53 27.59
CA PHE A 388 31.55 24.24 28.18
C PHE A 388 33.07 24.16 28.32
N GLU A 389 33.58 24.09 29.55
CA GLU A 389 35.02 24.04 29.82
C GLU A 389 35.35 22.82 30.71
N ASP A 390 36.27 21.98 30.26
CA ASP A 390 36.71 20.75 30.94
C ASP A 390 35.55 19.76 31.23
N CYS A 391 34.55 19.68 30.33
CA CYS A 391 33.38 18.81 30.50
C CYS A 391 33.62 17.38 29.99
N TYR A 392 32.83 16.42 30.48
CA TYR A 392 32.92 15.01 30.09
C TYR A 392 31.55 14.45 29.71
N PHE A 393 31.37 14.03 28.46
CA PHE A 393 30.14 13.41 27.95
C PHE A 393 30.38 11.93 27.69
N LYS A 394 29.68 11.05 28.42
CA LYS A 394 29.80 9.61 28.30
C LYS A 394 28.45 8.92 28.23
N ASP A 395 28.27 8.05 27.24
CA ASP A 395 27.02 7.30 27.04
C ASP A 395 25.80 8.25 26.92
N VAL A 396 25.97 9.34 26.18
CA VAL A 396 24.92 10.38 25.98
C VAL A 396 24.18 10.11 24.69
N ARG A 397 22.85 10.10 24.76
CA ARG A 397 21.94 9.99 23.62
C ARG A 397 21.20 11.30 23.45
N SER A 398 21.06 11.79 22.23
CA SER A 398 20.48 13.10 21.97
C SER A 398 19.54 13.14 20.77
N THR A 399 18.30 13.52 21.01
CA THR A 399 17.23 13.67 20.01
C THR A 399 16.88 15.14 19.88
N ASP A 400 16.83 15.68 18.65
CA ASP A 400 16.56 17.10 18.36
C ASP A 400 17.36 18.09 19.24
N THR A 401 18.62 17.75 19.54
CA THR A 401 19.50 18.54 20.40
C THR A 401 20.50 19.31 19.56
N VAL A 402 20.64 20.61 19.83
CA VAL A 402 21.51 21.51 19.04
C VAL A 402 22.30 22.43 19.96
N PHE A 403 23.58 22.62 19.64
CA PHE A 403 24.45 23.61 20.24
C PHE A 403 24.63 24.76 19.25
N LYS A 404 24.27 25.99 19.62
CA LYS A 404 24.36 27.18 18.77
C LYS A 404 25.27 28.23 19.38
N ASN A 405 26.27 28.69 18.61
CA ASN A 405 27.21 29.73 19.04
C ASN A 405 27.89 29.42 20.40
N CYS A 406 28.06 28.13 20.71
CA CYS A 406 28.66 27.69 21.97
C CYS A 406 30.18 27.60 21.85
N THR A 407 30.89 27.84 22.95
CA THR A 407 32.34 27.63 23.05
C THR A 407 32.58 26.37 23.87
N ILE A 408 33.23 25.37 23.28
CA ILE A 408 33.51 24.09 23.92
C ILE A 408 35.02 23.92 23.98
N ARG A 409 35.57 23.86 25.19
CA ARG A 409 37.00 23.82 25.46
C ARG A 409 37.35 22.62 26.33
N SER A 410 38.37 21.86 25.92
CA SER A 410 38.93 20.74 26.71
C SER A 410 37.89 19.70 27.11
N THR A 411 36.91 19.45 26.25
CA THR A 411 35.78 18.55 26.52
C THR A 411 35.99 17.20 25.82
N GLU A 412 35.64 16.10 26.49
CA GLU A 412 35.73 14.76 25.92
C GLU A 412 34.34 14.15 25.66
N PHE A 413 34.16 13.55 24.48
CA PHE A 413 32.93 12.83 24.09
C PHE A 413 33.24 11.34 23.90
N ILE A 414 32.57 10.47 24.65
CA ILE A 414 32.78 9.01 24.63
C ILE A 414 31.45 8.27 24.43
N ASN A 415 31.36 7.46 23.37
CA ASN A 415 30.16 6.69 23.02
C ASN A 415 28.90 7.57 23.00
N THR A 416 29.00 8.73 22.34
CA THR A 416 27.89 9.67 22.18
C THR A 416 27.45 9.75 20.72
N ASP A 417 26.26 10.29 20.52
CA ASP A 417 25.68 10.63 19.21
C ASP A 417 25.76 12.13 18.89
N LEU A 418 26.61 12.85 19.65
CA LEU A 418 26.91 14.25 19.46
C LEU A 418 28.09 14.36 18.48
N TRP A 419 27.77 14.60 17.20
CA TRP A 419 28.74 14.79 16.13
C TRP A 419 28.68 16.21 15.57
N GLU A 420 29.55 16.53 14.60
CA GLU A 420 29.76 17.88 14.05
C GLU A 420 28.46 18.55 13.55
N ASP A 421 27.48 17.78 13.08
CA ASP A 421 26.19 18.23 12.57
C ASP A 421 25.30 18.88 13.65
N LYS A 422 25.52 18.56 14.93
CA LYS A 422 24.76 19.13 16.06
C LYS A 422 25.36 20.43 16.61
N PHE A 423 26.52 20.86 16.12
CA PHE A 423 27.23 22.07 16.56
C PHE A 423 27.18 23.16 15.46
N ILE A 424 26.29 24.14 15.63
CA ILE A 424 26.08 25.25 14.68
C ILE A 424 26.84 26.49 15.15
N ASP A 425 27.79 26.96 14.36
CA ASP A 425 28.63 28.14 14.66
C ASP A 425 29.38 28.05 16.01
N CYS A 426 29.70 26.83 16.46
CA CYS A 426 30.41 26.60 17.71
C CYS A 426 31.94 26.70 17.54
N LYS A 427 32.62 27.15 18.59
CA LYS A 427 34.10 27.10 18.70
C LYS A 427 34.50 25.87 19.49
N LEU A 428 35.17 24.92 18.83
CA LEU A 428 35.68 23.70 19.44
C LEU A 428 37.19 23.83 19.65
N GLU A 429 37.63 23.92 20.90
CA GLU A 429 39.05 24.02 21.29
C GLU A 429 39.46 22.78 22.10
N ASN A 430 40.45 22.02 21.62
CA ASN A 430 41.00 20.86 22.35
C ASN A 430 39.93 19.81 22.74
N VAL A 431 39.05 19.45 21.80
CA VAL A 431 37.98 18.44 22.00
C VAL A 431 38.47 17.07 21.53
N THR A 432 38.09 16.01 22.25
CA THR A 432 38.41 14.61 21.90
C THR A 432 37.14 13.79 21.72
N TRP A 433 37.15 12.86 20.75
CA TRP A 433 36.02 11.98 20.44
C TRP A 433 36.47 10.52 20.49
N HIS A 434 35.72 9.67 21.20
CA HIS A 434 36.01 8.24 21.36
C HIS A 434 34.75 7.39 21.11
N GLU A 435 34.81 6.48 20.14
CA GLU A 435 33.74 5.48 19.86
C GLU A 435 32.33 6.06 19.58
N ASN A 436 32.25 7.25 18.98
CA ASN A 436 30.96 7.86 18.67
C ASN A 436 30.20 7.12 17.56
N LYS A 437 28.87 7.08 17.73
CA LYS A 437 27.95 6.44 16.80
C LYS A 437 27.43 7.48 15.81
N HIS A 438 27.62 7.22 14.52
CA HIS A 438 27.14 8.08 13.45
C HIS A 438 25.80 7.53 12.89
N GLY A 439 24.78 8.38 12.74
CA GLY A 439 23.49 8.02 12.12
C GLY A 439 22.28 7.99 13.07
N CYS A 440 21.08 7.84 12.50
CA CYS A 440 19.77 7.94 13.17
C CYS A 440 19.38 6.68 14.00
N HIS A 441 20.35 5.83 14.36
CA HIS A 441 20.11 4.61 15.14
C HIS A 441 19.93 4.91 16.64
N LEU A 442 18.97 5.75 17.02
CA LEU A 442 18.87 6.22 18.41
C LEU A 442 17.45 6.30 18.97
N ASP A 443 16.56 5.38 18.59
CA ASP A 443 15.37 5.09 19.40
C ASP A 443 15.09 3.58 19.43
N THR A 444 15.96 2.83 20.10
CA THR A 444 15.65 1.48 20.60
C THR A 444 15.28 1.56 22.07
N VAL A 445 14.28 2.39 22.42
CA VAL A 445 13.49 2.09 23.62
C VAL A 445 12.65 0.87 23.26
N GLU A 446 13.17 -0.29 23.63
CA GLU A 446 12.63 -1.64 23.38
C GLU A 446 11.19 -1.88 23.88
N GLU A 447 10.58 -0.95 24.62
CA GLU A 447 9.38 -1.27 25.40
C GLU A 447 8.04 -1.13 24.65
N ASN A 448 7.98 -0.47 23.48
CA ASN A 448 6.68 -0.21 22.84
C ASN A 448 6.48 -0.74 21.42
N ASP A 449 7.51 -1.16 20.68
CA ASP A 449 7.31 -1.63 19.29
C ASP A 449 6.38 -2.86 19.25
N VAL A 450 6.60 -3.85 20.13
CA VAL A 450 5.73 -5.05 20.23
C VAL A 450 4.29 -4.66 20.56
N LEU A 451 4.11 -3.71 21.50
CA LEU A 451 2.80 -3.27 21.95
C LEU A 451 2.07 -2.49 20.85
N ILE A 452 2.78 -1.62 20.11
CA ILE A 452 2.24 -0.86 18.98
C ILE A 452 1.68 -1.82 17.93
N TYR A 453 2.49 -2.80 17.49
CA TYR A 453 2.04 -3.78 16.49
C TYR A 453 0.90 -4.68 17.01
N LEU A 454 0.91 -5.03 18.30
CA LEU A 454 -0.18 -5.78 18.93
C LEU A 454 -1.49 -4.98 18.98
N VAL A 455 -1.44 -3.71 19.36
CA VAL A 455 -2.61 -2.81 19.40
C VAL A 455 -3.16 -2.63 17.99
N SER A 456 -2.31 -2.47 16.98
CA SER A 456 -2.76 -2.40 15.58
C SER A 456 -3.40 -3.70 15.08
N PHE A 457 -2.89 -4.86 15.51
CA PHE A 457 -3.49 -6.16 15.21
C PHE A 457 -4.88 -6.29 15.85
N LEU A 458 -5.02 -5.96 17.14
CA LEU A 458 -6.31 -5.98 17.83
C LEU A 458 -7.31 -4.99 17.21
N GLY A 459 -6.84 -3.80 16.82
CA GLY A 459 -7.64 -2.81 16.10
C GLY A 459 -8.13 -3.32 14.75
N SER A 460 -7.26 -3.98 13.98
CA SER A 460 -7.62 -4.57 12.67
C SER A 460 -8.65 -5.70 12.82
N LEU A 461 -8.54 -6.50 13.88
CA LEU A 461 -9.49 -7.57 14.19
C LEU A 461 -10.90 -7.03 14.49
N ALA A 462 -11.00 -5.86 15.10
CA ALA A 462 -12.27 -5.22 15.45
C ALA A 462 -13.07 -4.73 14.22
N VAL A 463 -12.46 -4.64 13.03
CA VAL A 463 -13.12 -4.19 11.80
C VAL A 463 -13.98 -5.30 11.16
N LEU A 464 -13.62 -6.58 11.37
CA LEU A 464 -14.32 -7.72 10.76
C LEU A 464 -15.82 -7.78 11.10
N PRO A 465 -16.26 -7.65 12.37
CA PRO A 465 -17.68 -7.66 12.71
C PRO A 465 -18.47 -6.59 11.96
N GLY A 466 -17.91 -5.38 11.82
CA GLY A 466 -18.56 -4.27 11.11
C GLY A 466 -18.83 -4.61 9.64
N ASN A 467 -17.84 -5.22 8.96
CA ASN A 467 -17.99 -5.65 7.57
C ASN A 467 -18.98 -6.81 7.41
N ILE A 468 -18.97 -7.78 8.31
CA ILE A 468 -19.92 -8.89 8.30
C ILE A 468 -21.34 -8.36 8.47
N VAL A 469 -21.56 -7.44 9.41
CA VAL A 469 -22.86 -6.80 9.63
C VAL A 469 -23.29 -6.00 8.40
N SER A 470 -22.38 -5.25 7.79
CA SER A 470 -22.67 -4.48 6.56
C SER A 470 -23.05 -5.38 5.38
N ALA A 471 -22.33 -6.49 5.18
CA ALA A 471 -22.64 -7.48 4.16
C ALA A 471 -24.02 -8.11 4.37
N LEU A 472 -24.34 -8.53 5.60
CA LEU A 472 -25.66 -9.06 5.97
C LEU A 472 -26.77 -8.02 5.79
N PHE A 473 -26.48 -6.75 6.07
CA PHE A 473 -27.45 -5.66 5.91
C PHE A 473 -27.72 -5.37 4.42
N MET A 474 -26.68 -5.36 3.57
CA MET A 474 -26.85 -5.25 2.12
C MET A 474 -27.68 -6.41 1.55
N GLU A 475 -27.46 -7.62 2.05
CA GLU A 475 -28.24 -8.80 1.63
C GLU A 475 -29.71 -8.69 2.05
N LYS A 476 -30.00 -8.34 3.31
CA LYS A 476 -31.38 -8.31 3.81
C LYS A 476 -32.16 -7.06 3.42
N VAL A 477 -31.52 -5.89 3.35
CA VAL A 477 -32.18 -4.59 3.13
C VAL A 477 -31.97 -4.10 1.70
N GLY A 478 -30.77 -4.24 1.14
CA GLY A 478 -30.48 -3.82 -0.24
C GLY A 478 -31.25 -4.63 -1.27
N ARG A 479 -31.45 -5.92 -1.03
CA ARG A 479 -32.22 -6.81 -1.91
C ARG A 479 -33.70 -6.46 -1.98
N VAL A 480 -34.28 -5.93 -0.91
CA VAL A 480 -35.70 -5.52 -0.86
C VAL A 480 -35.96 -4.30 -1.76
N LYS A 481 -35.00 -3.39 -1.91
CA LYS A 481 -35.11 -2.21 -2.81
C LYS A 481 -34.77 -2.49 -4.27
N ILE A 482 -33.97 -3.51 -4.58
CA ILE A 482 -33.60 -3.85 -5.97
C ILE A 482 -34.68 -4.72 -6.62
N ILE A 483 -35.47 -5.43 -5.82
CA ILE A 483 -36.58 -6.28 -6.29
C ILE A 483 -37.94 -5.59 -6.09
N GLY A 484 -38.01 -4.54 -5.26
CA GLY A 484 -39.21 -3.74 -5.03
C GLY A 484 -39.14 -2.35 -5.66
N ASP A 485 -39.45 -2.27 -6.95
CA ASP A 485 -40.61 -1.55 -7.52
C ASP A 485 -40.73 -1.86 -9.02
#